data_AF-A0A2V6B5T6-F1
#
_entry.id   AF-A0A2V6B5T6-F1
#
_cell.length_a   1.000
_cell.length_b   1.000
_cell.length_c   1.000
_cell.angle_alpha   90.00
_cell.angle_beta   90.00
_cell.angle_gamma   90.00
#
_symmetry.space_group_name_H-M   'P 1'
#
loop_
_entity.id
_entity.type
_entity.pdbx_description
1 polymer ?
#
loop_
_entity_poly.entity_id
_entity_poly.type
_entity_poly.pdbx_seq_one_letter_code
_entity_poly.pdbx_strand_id
1 'polypeptide(L)'
;MARVVFLRAVNVGGANRCQPATIAKQLARFGVVNIGAVGTFVVREDVSESALRAAIAKKLPFKCEIMICPARDIMKLTAKDPFARQPSGANITRFVSVLHRRPRALPPLPLSLPSNKDWLLKVIAMQDRFLLGLYRRQMKAIGYLGKIEKLLGAPATTRNWNTIEKVAQVLRTQTELKQKTAK
;
A
#
# COMPACT_ATOMS: atom_id res chain seq x y z
N MET A 1 -8.90 -16.50 -3.75
CA MET A 1 -9.24 -15.08 -4.01
C MET A 1 -7.99 -14.27 -4.29
N ALA A 2 -8.08 -13.28 -5.19
CA ALA A 2 -6.97 -12.39 -5.52
C ALA A 2 -6.47 -11.60 -4.29
N ARG A 3 -5.17 -11.30 -4.27
CA ARG A 3 -4.50 -10.58 -3.18
C ARG A 3 -3.60 -9.47 -3.69
N VAL A 4 -3.31 -8.53 -2.81
CA VAL A 4 -2.36 -7.44 -3.06
C VAL A 4 -1.22 -7.55 -2.05
N VAL A 5 0.01 -7.36 -2.54
CA VAL A 5 1.23 -7.44 -1.73
C VAL A 5 1.97 -6.11 -1.77
N PHE A 6 2.47 -5.68 -0.62
CA PHE A 6 3.32 -4.51 -0.47
C PHE A 6 4.59 -4.90 0.29
N LEU A 7 5.75 -4.62 -0.30
CA LEU A 7 7.05 -4.82 0.33
C LEU A 7 7.47 -3.57 1.10
N ARG A 8 7.84 -3.72 2.37
CA ARG A 8 8.31 -2.60 3.19
C ARG A 8 9.76 -2.24 2.84
N ALA A 9 10.02 -0.93 2.72
CA ALA A 9 11.37 -0.34 2.64
C ALA A 9 12.29 -0.96 1.57
N VAL A 10 11.74 -1.34 0.41
CA VAL A 10 12.52 -1.80 -0.74
C VAL A 10 12.92 -0.62 -1.62
N ASN A 11 14.15 -0.65 -2.15
CA ASN A 11 14.67 0.38 -3.06
C ASN A 11 14.62 1.82 -2.50
N VAL A 12 14.75 1.98 -1.18
CA VAL A 12 14.77 3.30 -0.51
C VAL A 12 16.19 3.60 -0.03
N GLY A 13 16.66 4.82 -0.26
CA GLY A 13 17.95 5.30 0.28
C GLY A 13 19.17 4.47 -0.17
N GLY A 14 19.08 3.78 -1.31
CA GLY A 14 20.14 2.92 -1.83
C GLY A 14 20.22 1.52 -1.21
N ALA A 15 19.40 1.22 -0.20
CA ALA A 15 19.36 -0.06 0.52
C ALA A 15 18.24 -1.00 0.02
N ASN A 16 18.27 -2.26 0.49
CA ASN A 16 17.24 -3.29 0.21
C ASN A 16 16.86 -3.36 -1.28
N ARG A 17 17.88 -3.44 -2.12
CA ARG A 17 17.72 -3.39 -3.57
C ARG A 17 17.11 -4.68 -4.08
N CYS A 18 16.00 -4.56 -4.79
CA CYS A 18 15.39 -5.67 -5.53
C CYS A 18 14.79 -5.16 -6.85
N GLN A 19 14.52 -6.09 -7.78
CA GLN A 19 13.84 -5.80 -9.04
C GLN A 19 12.41 -6.37 -9.00
N PRO A 20 11.38 -5.58 -8.65
CA PRO A 20 10.00 -6.06 -8.57
C PRO A 20 9.49 -6.73 -9.86
N ALA A 21 9.86 -6.19 -11.03
CA ALA A 21 9.50 -6.80 -12.31
C ALA A 21 10.06 -8.22 -12.47
N THR A 22 11.30 -8.44 -12.05
CA THR A 22 11.95 -9.76 -12.08
C THR A 22 11.29 -10.72 -11.09
N ILE A 23 10.95 -10.26 -9.88
CA ILE A 23 10.20 -11.05 -8.90
C ILE A 23 8.84 -11.49 -9.48
N ALA A 24 8.11 -10.57 -10.14
CA ALA A 24 6.84 -10.89 -10.76
C ALA A 24 6.98 -11.96 -11.86
N LYS A 25 7.99 -11.84 -12.73
CA LYS A 25 8.30 -12.85 -13.76
C LYS A 25 8.61 -14.22 -13.14
N GLN A 26 9.44 -14.26 -12.10
CA GLN A 26 9.82 -15.50 -11.42
C GLN A 26 8.66 -16.15 -10.63
N LEU A 27 7.59 -15.39 -10.35
CA LEU A 27 6.39 -15.86 -9.67
C LEU A 27 5.17 -15.90 -10.60
N ALA A 28 5.41 -16.00 -11.92
CA ALA A 28 4.35 -16.01 -12.94
C ALA A 28 3.28 -17.09 -12.70
N ARG A 29 3.64 -18.23 -12.11
CA ARG A 29 2.69 -19.30 -11.71
C ARG A 29 1.59 -18.85 -10.74
N PHE A 30 1.79 -17.75 -10.02
CA PHE A 30 0.78 -17.16 -9.13
C PHE A 30 0.05 -15.97 -9.78
N GLY A 31 0.28 -15.73 -11.09
CA GLY A 31 -0.30 -14.61 -11.83
C GLY A 31 0.10 -13.26 -11.23
N VAL A 32 1.36 -13.13 -10.79
CA VAL A 32 1.87 -11.91 -10.15
C VAL A 32 2.03 -10.80 -11.18
N VAL A 33 1.38 -9.66 -10.93
CA VAL A 33 1.50 -8.43 -11.70
C VAL A 33 2.26 -7.40 -10.87
N ASN A 34 3.37 -6.90 -11.40
CA ASN A 34 4.13 -5.83 -10.75
C ASN A 34 3.48 -4.44 -10.97
N ILE A 35 3.42 -3.64 -9.91
CA ILE A 35 2.96 -2.26 -9.93
C ILE A 35 4.13 -1.34 -9.55
N GLY A 36 4.84 -0.84 -10.56
CA GLY A 36 5.92 0.13 -10.40
C GLY A 36 7.20 -0.45 -9.78
N ALA A 37 8.02 0.43 -9.18
CA ALA A 37 9.36 0.08 -8.67
C ALA A 37 9.42 -0.16 -7.14
N VAL A 38 8.33 0.12 -6.42
CA VAL A 38 8.29 0.13 -4.95
C VAL A 38 7.71 -1.17 -4.37
N GLY A 39 7.92 -2.30 -5.04
CA GLY A 39 7.52 -3.63 -4.56
C GLY A 39 6.04 -3.73 -4.21
N THR A 40 5.17 -3.41 -5.17
CA THR A 40 3.71 -3.57 -5.02
C THR A 40 3.23 -4.55 -6.07
N PHE A 41 2.42 -5.53 -5.68
CA PHE A 41 1.99 -6.60 -6.57
C PHE A 41 0.50 -6.90 -6.45
N VAL A 42 -0.10 -7.28 -7.57
CA VAL A 42 -1.42 -7.94 -7.60
C VAL A 42 -1.21 -9.41 -7.92
N VAL A 43 -1.85 -10.30 -7.17
CA VAL A 43 -1.77 -11.76 -7.32
C VAL A 43 -3.14 -12.28 -7.72
N ARG A 44 -3.21 -12.85 -8.94
CA ARG A 44 -4.46 -13.24 -9.59
C ARG A 44 -4.99 -14.59 -9.16
N GLU A 45 -4.06 -15.50 -8.88
CA GLU A 45 -4.37 -16.89 -8.55
C GLU A 45 -4.83 -17.06 -7.11
N ASP A 46 -5.60 -18.12 -6.87
CA ASP A 46 -6.00 -18.50 -5.53
C ASP A 46 -4.88 -19.23 -4.79
N VAL A 47 -4.05 -18.46 -4.11
CA VAL A 47 -2.90 -18.97 -3.35
C VAL A 47 -3.15 -18.71 -1.87
N SER A 48 -2.69 -19.56 -0.95
CA SER A 48 -2.76 -19.27 0.49
C SER A 48 -1.83 -18.11 0.87
N GLU A 49 -2.13 -17.39 1.96
CA GLU A 49 -1.32 -16.21 2.34
C GLU A 49 0.09 -16.63 2.74
N SER A 50 0.20 -17.74 3.47
CA SER A 50 1.46 -18.33 3.90
C SER A 50 2.32 -18.75 2.70
N ALA A 51 1.74 -19.44 1.70
CA ALA A 51 2.48 -19.86 0.51
C ALA A 51 2.97 -18.67 -0.31
N LEU A 52 2.12 -17.64 -0.49
CA LEU A 52 2.49 -16.43 -1.21
C LEU A 52 3.61 -15.66 -0.49
N ARG A 53 3.48 -15.49 0.84
CA ARG A 53 4.48 -14.84 1.69
C ARG A 53 5.83 -15.55 1.60
N ALA A 54 5.84 -16.88 1.74
CA ALA A 54 7.05 -17.68 1.64
C ALA A 54 7.68 -17.58 0.25
N ALA A 55 6.88 -17.63 -0.82
CA ALA A 55 7.39 -17.53 -2.17
C ALA A 55 8.04 -16.17 -2.46
N ILE A 56 7.43 -15.07 -2.01
CA ILE A 56 7.99 -13.73 -2.18
C ILE A 56 9.26 -13.54 -1.34
N ALA A 57 9.24 -13.97 -0.07
CA ALA A 57 10.41 -13.88 0.81
C ALA A 57 11.63 -14.62 0.22
N LYS A 58 11.42 -15.80 -0.38
CA LYS A 58 12.48 -16.56 -1.06
C LYS A 58 13.11 -15.85 -2.27
N LYS A 59 12.47 -14.80 -2.80
CA LYS A 59 13.01 -14.00 -3.92
C LYS A 59 13.74 -12.75 -3.49
N LEU A 60 13.75 -12.44 -2.19
CA LEU A 60 14.39 -11.25 -1.65
C LEU A 60 15.73 -11.65 -1.01
N PRO A 61 16.84 -10.98 -1.36
CA PRO A 61 18.15 -11.26 -0.75
C PRO A 61 18.29 -10.65 0.65
N PHE A 62 17.20 -10.15 1.24
CA PHE A 62 17.18 -9.49 2.54
C PHE A 62 15.86 -9.79 3.25
N LYS A 63 15.87 -9.66 4.58
CA LYS A 63 14.64 -9.73 5.38
C LYS A 63 13.76 -8.53 5.05
N CYS A 64 12.54 -8.80 4.61
CA CYS A 64 11.57 -7.78 4.25
C CYS A 64 10.25 -8.06 4.96
N GLU A 65 9.63 -7.03 5.50
CA GLU A 65 8.24 -7.12 5.92
C GLU A 65 7.31 -7.04 4.70
N ILE A 66 6.36 -7.98 4.66
CA ILE A 66 5.46 -8.18 3.53
C ILE A 66 4.04 -7.98 4.03
N MET A 67 3.38 -6.91 3.60
CA MET A 67 1.96 -6.71 3.87
C MET A 67 1.16 -7.38 2.76
N ILE A 68 0.30 -8.32 3.12
CA ILE A 68 -0.61 -8.99 2.20
C ILE A 68 -2.04 -8.68 2.63
N CYS A 69 -2.88 -8.22 1.70
CA CYS A 69 -4.30 -8.01 1.95
C CYS A 69 -5.17 -8.64 0.83
N PRO A 70 -6.42 -9.00 1.14
CA PRO A 70 -7.42 -9.35 0.15
C PRO A 70 -7.65 -8.22 -0.88
N ALA A 71 -7.81 -8.58 -2.16
CA ALA A 71 -8.15 -7.62 -3.22
C ALA A 71 -9.43 -6.83 -2.93
N ARG A 72 -10.43 -7.49 -2.32
CA ARG A 72 -11.71 -6.86 -1.93
C ARG A 72 -11.51 -5.65 -1.00
N ASP A 73 -10.45 -5.63 -0.19
CA ASP A 73 -10.22 -4.53 0.75
C ASP A 73 -9.75 -3.28 -0.01
N ILE A 74 -8.91 -3.45 -1.04
CA ILE A 74 -8.51 -2.36 -1.94
C ILE A 74 -9.69 -1.88 -2.79
N MET A 75 -10.53 -2.79 -3.27
CA MET A 75 -11.76 -2.44 -3.99
C MET A 75 -12.70 -1.61 -3.12
N LYS A 76 -12.90 -2.00 -1.85
CA LYS A 76 -13.70 -1.25 -0.87
C LYS A 76 -13.07 0.12 -0.56
N LEU A 77 -11.74 0.17 -0.40
CA LEU A 77 -10.99 1.40 -0.14
C LEU A 77 -11.11 2.42 -1.28
N THR A 78 -11.22 1.94 -2.53
CA THR A 78 -11.28 2.76 -3.75
C THR A 78 -12.69 2.87 -4.33
N ALA A 79 -13.72 2.41 -3.61
CA ALA A 79 -15.11 2.51 -4.04
C ALA A 79 -15.65 3.95 -3.99
N LYS A 80 -15.08 4.78 -3.12
CA LYS A 80 -15.31 6.22 -3.03
C LYS A 80 -13.95 6.93 -3.07
N ASP A 81 -13.92 8.20 -3.43
CA ASP A 81 -12.70 9.01 -3.28
C ASP A 81 -12.59 9.53 -1.84
N PRO A 82 -11.69 8.98 -0.99
CA PRO A 82 -11.52 9.45 0.38
C PRO A 82 -10.87 10.85 0.44
N PHE A 83 -10.34 11.34 -0.68
CA PHE A 83 -9.66 12.62 -0.78
C PHE A 83 -10.48 13.71 -1.47
N ALA A 84 -11.75 13.45 -1.82
CA ALA A 84 -12.59 14.40 -2.56
C ALA A 84 -12.71 15.77 -1.89
N ARG A 85 -12.69 15.81 -0.55
CA ARG A 85 -12.75 17.05 0.26
C ARG A 85 -11.39 17.47 0.82
N GLN A 86 -10.30 16.95 0.27
CA GLN A 86 -8.94 17.23 0.72
C GLN A 86 -8.14 17.96 -0.36
N PRO A 87 -7.21 18.84 0.02
CA PRO A 87 -6.43 19.59 -0.94
C PRO A 87 -5.59 18.69 -1.85
N SER A 88 -5.35 19.16 -3.07
CA SER A 88 -4.52 18.54 -4.10
C SER A 88 -3.57 19.57 -4.71
N GLY A 89 -2.55 19.10 -5.41
CA GLY A 89 -1.61 19.95 -6.13
C GLY A 89 -0.20 19.38 -6.09
N ALA A 90 0.72 20.00 -6.84
CA ALA A 90 2.09 19.51 -6.99
C ALA A 90 2.83 19.35 -5.65
N ASN A 91 2.48 20.16 -4.64
CA ASN A 91 3.11 20.18 -3.32
C ASN A 91 2.47 19.22 -2.30
N ILE A 92 1.42 18.48 -2.67
CA ILE A 92 0.70 17.59 -1.76
C ILE A 92 0.73 16.17 -2.32
N THR A 93 1.16 15.22 -1.50
CA THR A 93 1.04 13.80 -1.80
C THR A 93 -0.07 13.18 -0.98
N ARG A 94 -1.03 12.54 -1.66
CA ARG A 94 -2.02 11.65 -1.05
C ARG A 94 -1.41 10.26 -0.90
N PHE A 95 -1.64 9.62 0.23
CA PHE A 95 -1.03 8.33 0.53
C PHE A 95 -1.94 7.40 1.31
N VAL A 96 -1.58 6.12 1.25
CA VAL A 96 -2.11 5.07 2.12
C VAL A 96 -0.94 4.39 2.80
N SER A 97 -0.98 4.30 4.13
CA SER A 97 -0.10 3.41 4.89
C SER A 97 -0.83 2.09 5.13
N VAL A 98 -0.26 1.00 4.64
CA VAL A 98 -0.77 -0.36 4.83
C VAL A 98 -0.08 -0.95 6.06
N LEU A 99 -0.83 -1.17 7.12
CA LEU A 99 -0.31 -1.74 8.36
C LEU A 99 -0.23 -3.27 8.27
N HIS A 100 0.78 -3.85 8.94
CA HIS A 100 0.91 -5.30 9.06
C HIS A 100 -0.30 -5.95 9.76
N ARG A 101 -0.93 -5.22 10.69
CA ARG A 101 -2.11 -5.64 11.44
C ARG A 101 -3.02 -4.45 11.70
N ARG A 102 -4.29 -4.72 12.01
CA ARG A 102 -5.21 -3.68 12.47
C ARG A 102 -4.64 -3.05 13.76
N PRO A 103 -4.58 -1.71 13.87
CA PRO A 103 -4.15 -1.05 15.09
C PRO A 103 -5.16 -1.29 16.21
N ARG A 104 -4.67 -1.38 17.45
CA ARG A 104 -5.52 -1.62 18.64
C ARG A 104 -6.30 -0.37 19.06
N ALA A 105 -5.69 0.80 18.90
CA ALA A 105 -6.27 2.10 19.18
C ALA A 105 -5.96 3.06 18.02
N LEU A 106 -6.88 3.99 17.79
CA LEU A 106 -6.70 5.05 16.80
C LEU A 106 -6.59 6.40 17.50
N PRO A 107 -5.68 7.28 17.05
CA PRO A 107 -5.73 8.67 17.48
C PRO A 107 -7.04 9.32 17.00
N PRO A 108 -7.51 10.39 17.66
CA PRO A 108 -8.60 11.21 17.14
C PRO A 108 -8.30 11.64 15.70
N LEU A 109 -9.28 11.50 14.82
CA LEU A 109 -9.16 11.85 13.40
C LEU A 109 -10.09 13.04 13.06
N PRO A 110 -9.65 13.97 12.20
CA PRO A 110 -8.35 13.99 11.53
C PRO A 110 -7.20 14.38 12.49
N LEU A 111 -6.01 13.81 12.27
CA LEU A 111 -4.78 14.13 13.01
C LEU A 111 -3.83 14.92 12.11
N SER A 112 -3.46 16.13 12.54
CA SER A 112 -2.48 16.97 11.84
C SER A 112 -1.17 17.05 12.63
N LEU A 113 -0.05 16.91 11.95
CA LEU A 113 1.28 17.03 12.55
C LEU A 113 2.11 18.09 11.81
N PRO A 114 2.80 19.00 12.51
CA PRO A 114 2.85 19.12 13.98
C PRO A 114 1.61 19.77 14.60
N SER A 115 0.86 20.58 13.85
CA SER A 115 -0.32 21.31 14.32
C SER A 115 -1.37 21.39 13.21
N ASN A 116 -2.60 21.84 13.51
CA ASN A 116 -3.65 22.02 12.51
C ASN A 116 -3.34 23.16 11.51
N LYS A 117 -2.67 24.22 11.95
CA LYS A 117 -2.36 25.39 11.11
C LYS A 117 -1.16 25.12 10.18
N ASP A 118 -0.12 24.48 10.71
CA ASP A 118 1.17 24.29 10.03
C ASP A 118 1.43 22.84 9.63
N TRP A 119 0.36 22.11 9.34
CA TRP A 119 0.43 20.68 9.11
C TRP A 119 1.36 20.33 7.93
N LEU A 120 2.21 19.35 8.16
CA LEU A 120 3.09 18.73 7.17
C LEU A 120 2.62 17.32 6.82
N LEU A 121 1.93 16.68 7.76
CA LEU A 121 1.23 15.42 7.59
C LEU A 121 -0.18 15.54 8.17
N LYS A 122 -1.18 15.07 7.44
CA LYS A 122 -2.57 15.02 7.89
C LYS A 122 -3.12 13.62 7.67
N VAL A 123 -3.51 12.93 8.74
CA VAL A 123 -4.25 11.68 8.70
C VAL A 123 -5.74 12.03 8.67
N ILE A 124 -6.46 11.49 7.70
CA ILE A 124 -7.88 11.86 7.47
C ILE A 124 -8.84 10.73 7.81
N ALA A 125 -8.39 9.47 7.70
CA ALA A 125 -9.24 8.32 7.91
C ALA A 125 -8.41 7.08 8.21
N MET A 126 -9.07 6.11 8.83
CA MET A 126 -8.60 4.75 8.97
C MET A 126 -9.69 3.81 8.47
N GLN A 127 -9.32 2.86 7.62
CA GLN A 127 -10.19 1.78 7.18
C GLN A 127 -9.48 0.45 7.38
N ASP A 128 -9.91 -0.34 8.36
CA ASP A 128 -9.32 -1.62 8.74
C ASP A 128 -7.81 -1.54 9.06
N ARG A 129 -6.94 -1.82 8.08
CA ARG A 129 -5.46 -1.71 8.18
C ARG A 129 -4.86 -0.61 7.30
N PHE A 130 -5.70 0.20 6.67
CA PHE A 130 -5.31 1.27 5.76
C PHE A 130 -5.49 2.61 6.45
N LEU A 131 -4.38 3.27 6.75
CA LEU A 131 -4.39 4.67 7.16
C LEU A 131 -4.31 5.54 5.92
N LEU A 132 -5.20 6.52 5.80
CA LEU A 132 -5.25 7.46 4.69
C LEU A 132 -4.80 8.84 5.14
N GLY A 133 -4.00 9.51 4.32
CA GLY A 133 -3.52 10.83 4.65
C GLY A 133 -2.91 11.60 3.50
N LEU A 134 -2.49 12.81 3.83
CA LEU A 134 -1.82 13.77 2.97
C LEU A 134 -0.49 14.14 3.62
N TYR A 135 0.53 14.42 2.83
CA TYR A 135 1.69 15.14 3.33
C TYR A 135 2.15 16.21 2.34
N ARG A 136 2.75 17.28 2.86
CA ARG A 136 3.38 18.32 2.05
C ARG A 136 4.75 17.86 1.60
N ARG A 137 5.09 18.01 0.32
CA ARG A 137 6.37 17.57 -0.27
C ARG A 137 7.53 18.44 0.22
N GLN A 138 8.08 18.07 1.35
CA GLN A 138 9.22 18.73 1.98
C GLN A 138 9.93 17.72 2.89
N MET A 139 11.25 17.87 3.07
CA MET A 139 12.06 16.87 3.79
C MET A 139 11.54 16.55 5.20
N LYS A 140 11.04 17.56 5.92
CA LYS A 140 10.47 17.39 7.27
C LYS A 140 9.27 16.43 7.31
N ALA A 141 8.51 16.28 6.21
CA ALA A 141 7.36 15.37 6.14
C ALA A 141 7.75 13.89 6.27
N ILE A 142 8.95 13.50 5.81
CA ILE A 142 9.45 12.12 5.91
C ILE A 142 9.56 11.69 7.37
N GLY A 143 10.03 12.60 8.24
CA GLY A 143 10.12 12.35 9.68
C GLY A 143 8.75 12.07 10.32
N TYR A 144 7.68 12.74 9.86
CA TYR A 144 6.32 12.49 10.36
C TYR A 144 5.73 11.17 9.85
N LEU A 145 6.05 10.75 8.63
CA LEU A 145 5.65 9.43 8.12
C LEU A 145 6.25 8.31 9.00
N GLY A 146 7.50 8.45 9.43
CA GLY A 146 8.12 7.51 10.39
C GLY A 146 7.45 7.50 11.77
N LYS A 147 6.79 8.59 12.18
CA LYS A 147 6.04 8.66 13.44
C LYS A 147 4.70 7.91 13.39
N ILE A 148 4.15 7.63 12.19
CA ILE A 148 2.88 6.90 12.05
C ILE A 148 2.97 5.51 12.72
N GLU A 149 4.06 4.78 12.50
CA GLU A 149 4.21 3.43 13.06
C GLU A 149 4.24 3.45 14.59
N LYS A 150 4.91 4.45 15.17
CA LYS A 150 4.95 4.67 16.62
C LYS A 150 3.56 4.98 17.17
N LEU A 151 2.80 5.84 16.49
CA LEU A 151 1.44 6.21 16.86
C LEU A 151 0.46 5.02 16.81
N LEU A 152 0.65 4.10 15.86
CA LEU A 152 -0.26 2.98 15.62
C LEU A 152 0.19 1.65 16.24
N GLY A 153 1.40 1.59 16.79
CA GLY A 153 1.96 0.38 17.41
C GLY A 153 2.13 -0.80 16.44
N ALA A 154 2.29 -0.52 15.15
CA ALA A 154 2.45 -1.52 14.12
C ALA A 154 3.32 -1.00 12.97
N PRO A 155 4.20 -1.86 12.41
CA PRO A 155 4.88 -1.56 11.17
C PRO A 155 3.90 -1.30 10.03
N ALA A 156 4.25 -0.35 9.18
CA ALA A 156 3.46 0.07 8.04
C ALA A 156 4.34 0.25 6.80
N THR A 157 3.70 0.21 5.64
CA THR A 157 4.35 0.63 4.41
C THR A 157 3.47 1.62 3.67
N THR A 158 4.04 2.78 3.35
CA THR A 158 3.33 3.87 2.71
C THR A 158 3.42 3.76 1.19
N ARG A 159 2.29 3.95 0.52
CA ARG A 159 2.19 4.05 -0.94
C ARG A 159 1.47 5.33 -1.32
N ASN A 160 1.90 5.89 -2.44
CA ASN A 160 1.17 6.99 -3.07
C ASN A 160 -0.23 6.50 -3.47
N TRP A 161 -1.24 7.33 -3.32
CA TRP A 161 -2.61 7.01 -3.70
C TRP A 161 -2.73 6.56 -5.17
N ASN A 162 -1.98 7.19 -6.08
CA ASN A 162 -1.95 6.81 -7.50
C ASN A 162 -1.47 5.37 -7.70
N THR A 163 -0.63 4.84 -6.81
CA THR A 163 -0.25 3.42 -6.83
C THR A 163 -1.43 2.52 -6.44
N ILE A 164 -2.20 2.92 -5.44
CA ILE A 164 -3.41 2.20 -5.00
C ILE A 164 -4.49 2.23 -6.09
N GLU A 165 -4.65 3.36 -6.78
CA GLU A 165 -5.56 3.47 -7.92
C GLU A 165 -5.17 2.52 -9.07
N LYS A 166 -3.87 2.44 -9.40
CA LYS A 166 -3.37 1.47 -10.39
C LYS A 166 -3.63 0.03 -9.97
N VAL A 167 -3.43 -0.29 -8.69
CA VAL A 167 -3.79 -1.62 -8.14
C VAL A 167 -5.28 -1.90 -8.36
N ALA A 168 -6.16 -0.96 -8.01
CA ALA A 168 -7.61 -1.11 -8.17
C ALA A 168 -8.02 -1.27 -9.64
N GLN A 169 -7.42 -0.50 -10.56
CA GLN A 169 -7.65 -0.63 -12.00
C GLN A 169 -7.30 -2.05 -12.49
N VAL A 170 -6.13 -2.57 -12.12
CA VAL A 170 -5.71 -3.93 -12.49
C VAL A 170 -6.65 -4.99 -11.92
N LEU A 171 -7.18 -4.80 -10.70
CA LEU A 171 -8.16 -5.71 -10.09
C LEU A 171 -9.53 -5.68 -10.81
N ARG A 172 -9.99 -4.51 -11.25
CA ARG A 172 -11.24 -4.35 -12.03
C ARG A 172 -11.16 -5.09 -13.36
N THR A 173 -10.11 -4.82 -14.15
CA THR A 173 -9.90 -5.49 -15.44
C THR A 173 -9.83 -7.02 -15.29
N GLN A 174 -9.21 -7.52 -14.22
CA GLN A 174 -9.19 -8.97 -13.95
C GLN A 174 -10.59 -9.55 -13.68
N THR A 175 -11.41 -8.81 -12.94
CA THR A 175 -12.77 -9.25 -12.60
C THR A 175 -13.63 -9.31 -13.86
N GLU A 176 -13.53 -8.31 -14.73
CA GLU A 176 -14.22 -8.25 -16.03
C GLU A 176 -13.80 -9.40 -16.95
N LEU A 177 -12.51 -9.71 -17.03
CA LEU A 177 -11.99 -10.83 -17.84
C LEU A 177 -12.54 -12.17 -17.35
N LYS A 178 -12.52 -12.41 -16.02
CA LYS A 178 -13.05 -13.66 -15.45
C LYS A 178 -14.55 -13.83 -15.70
N GLN A 179 -15.33 -12.74 -15.68
CA GLN A 179 -16.76 -12.77 -16.01
C GLN A 179 -17.02 -13.05 -17.50
N LYS A 180 -16.15 -12.61 -18.40
CA LYS A 180 -16.26 -12.90 -19.84
C LYS A 180 -15.92 -14.35 -20.18
N THR A 181 -14.95 -14.97 -19.50
CA THR A 181 -14.56 -16.38 -19.73
C THR A 181 -15.50 -17.39 -19.06
N ALA A 182 -16.29 -16.96 -18.08
CA ALA A 182 -17.27 -17.80 -17.39
C ALA A 182 -18.67 -17.78 -18.05
N LYS A 183 -18.84 -17.02 -19.14
CA LYS A 183 -20.03 -17.02 -20.01
C LYS A 183 -19.69 -17.79 -21.27
#